data_AF-A0A139WT27-F1
#
_entry.id   AF-A0A139WT27-F1
#
_cell.length_a   1.000
_cell.length_b   1.000
_cell.length_c   1.000
_cell.angle_alpha   90.00
_cell.angle_beta   90.00
_cell.angle_gamma   90.00
#
_symmetry.space_group_name_H-M   'P 1'
#
loop_
_entity.id
_entity.type
_entity.pdbx_description
1 polymer ?
#
loop_
_entity_poly.entity_id
_entity_poly.type
_entity_poly.pdbx_seq_one_letter_code
_entity_poly.pdbx_strand_id
1 'polypeptide(L)'
;MLNGDTGAVACAHYHRYQSDVELMAILGIKHYRFSIAWTRILPDGRGTVNEEGIDFYKRLADCLHEHGIAPHATLCHWNSPQTLEDLYGSWQSRQMANDYADYVKALVKRLGSRISPTTHPKS
;
A
#
# COMPACT_ATOMS: atom_id res chain seq x y z
N MET A 1 -1.98 23.36 -19.17
CA MET A 1 -2.90 22.21 -19.31
C MET A 1 -2.20 21.15 -20.12
N LEU A 2 -1.84 20.00 -19.53
CA LEU A 2 -1.50 18.79 -20.27
C LEU A 2 -1.81 17.58 -19.36
N ASN A 3 -2.81 16.81 -19.78
CA ASN A 3 -3.24 15.48 -19.34
C ASN A 3 -3.70 15.34 -17.88
N GLY A 4 -5.02 15.48 -17.69
CA GLY A 4 -5.76 15.13 -16.48
C GLY A 4 -5.79 13.62 -16.21
N ASP A 5 -4.61 13.00 -16.09
CA ASP A 5 -4.45 11.63 -15.61
C ASP A 5 -4.61 11.63 -14.08
N THR A 6 -5.86 11.66 -13.62
CA THR A 6 -6.15 11.38 -12.21
C THR A 6 -5.75 9.94 -11.90
N GLY A 7 -4.79 9.75 -10.97
CA GLY A 7 -4.37 8.45 -10.41
C GLY A 7 -5.47 7.66 -9.69
N ALA A 8 -6.73 7.99 -9.91
CA ALA A 8 -7.92 7.29 -9.44
C ALA A 8 -8.09 5.91 -10.10
N VAL A 9 -7.52 5.70 -11.30
CA VAL A 9 -7.68 4.45 -12.07
C VAL A 9 -6.31 3.86 -12.46
N ALA A 10 -5.42 3.66 -11.48
CA ALA A 10 -4.06 3.17 -11.77
C ALA A 10 -3.99 1.70 -12.21
N CYS A 11 -5.02 0.90 -11.94
CA CYS A 11 -5.29 -0.40 -12.57
C CYS A 11 -6.64 -0.89 -12.05
N ALA A 12 -7.43 -1.56 -12.89
CA ALA A 12 -8.64 -2.28 -12.46
C ALA A 12 -8.37 -3.38 -11.41
N HIS A 13 -7.14 -3.52 -10.92
CA HIS A 13 -6.73 -4.40 -9.83
C HIS A 13 -7.53 -4.18 -8.55
N TYR A 14 -8.01 -2.96 -8.27
CA TYR A 14 -8.90 -2.73 -7.12
C TYR A 14 -10.18 -3.60 -7.16
N HIS A 15 -10.68 -3.89 -8.35
CA HIS A 15 -11.88 -4.73 -8.57
C HIS A 15 -11.57 -6.14 -9.08
N ARG A 16 -10.36 -6.39 -9.61
CA ARG A 16 -9.99 -7.66 -10.28
C ARG A 16 -8.82 -8.42 -9.62
N TYR A 17 -8.36 -8.00 -8.44
CA TYR A 17 -7.20 -8.61 -7.81
C TYR A 17 -7.31 -10.13 -7.65
N GLN A 18 -8.51 -10.67 -7.41
CA GLN A 18 -8.71 -12.12 -7.28
C GLN A 18 -8.31 -12.89 -8.53
N SER A 19 -8.82 -12.47 -9.71
CA SER A 19 -8.46 -13.12 -10.97
C SER A 19 -6.97 -12.96 -11.32
N ASP A 20 -6.38 -11.82 -10.94
CA ASP A 20 -4.94 -11.62 -11.14
C ASP A 20 -4.13 -12.56 -10.24
N VAL A 21 -4.54 -12.74 -8.98
CA VAL A 21 -3.89 -13.65 -8.02
C VAL A 21 -4.04 -15.12 -8.44
N GLU A 22 -5.21 -15.52 -8.94
CA GLU A 22 -5.43 -16.86 -9.51
C GLU A 22 -4.46 -17.13 -10.67
N LEU A 23 -4.32 -16.17 -11.59
CA LEU A 23 -3.38 -16.29 -12.70
C LEU A 23 -1.92 -16.37 -12.20
N MET A 24 -1.55 -15.57 -11.21
CA MET A 24 -0.21 -15.64 -10.61
C MET A 24 0.07 -17.02 -10.01
N ALA A 25 -0.92 -17.63 -9.36
CA ALA A 25 -0.82 -18.97 -8.79
C ALA A 25 -0.60 -20.03 -9.87
N ILE A 26 -1.37 -19.96 -10.97
CA ILE A 26 -1.22 -20.85 -12.14
C ILE A 26 0.18 -20.72 -12.75
N LEU A 27 0.72 -19.51 -12.83
CA LEU A 27 2.07 -19.24 -13.33
C LEU A 27 3.18 -19.64 -12.35
N GLY A 28 2.84 -20.12 -11.15
CA GLY A 28 3.79 -20.59 -10.14
C GLY A 28 4.51 -19.47 -9.38
N ILE A 29 4.01 -18.24 -9.42
CA ILE A 29 4.58 -17.10 -8.68
C ILE A 29 4.47 -17.39 -7.17
N LYS A 30 5.56 -17.16 -6.43
CA LYS A 30 5.64 -17.39 -4.97
C LYS A 30 5.71 -16.13 -4.14
N HIS A 31 6.02 -14.99 -4.76
CA HIS A 31 6.15 -13.71 -4.08
C HIS A 31 5.51 -12.63 -4.95
N TYR A 32 4.68 -11.80 -4.33
CA TYR A 32 4.07 -10.66 -5.01
C TYR A 32 4.35 -9.38 -4.25
N ARG A 33 4.97 -8.41 -4.94
CA ARG A 33 5.27 -7.09 -4.38
C ARG A 33 4.23 -6.08 -4.82
N PHE A 34 3.60 -5.41 -3.87
CA PHE A 34 2.69 -4.30 -4.12
C PHE A 34 3.08 -3.08 -3.28
N SER A 35 2.54 -1.91 -3.65
CA SER A 35 2.76 -0.68 -2.90
C SER A 35 1.47 -0.25 -2.20
N ILE A 36 1.63 0.36 -1.03
CA ILE A 36 0.53 0.98 -0.29
C ILE A 36 0.57 2.48 -0.55
N ALA A 37 -0.54 3.01 -1.08
CA ALA A 37 -0.73 4.43 -1.24
C ALA A 37 -1.03 5.10 0.10
N TRP A 38 -0.19 6.03 0.53
CA TRP A 38 -0.34 6.75 1.81
C TRP A 38 -1.71 7.41 1.92
N THR A 39 -2.14 8.14 0.89
CA THR A 39 -3.44 8.83 0.86
C THR A 39 -4.65 7.90 0.95
N ARG A 40 -4.51 6.60 0.67
CA ARG A 40 -5.59 5.63 0.92
C ARG A 40 -5.72 5.26 2.39
N ILE A 41 -4.65 5.42 3.17
CA ILE A 41 -4.62 5.11 4.59
C ILE A 41 -4.89 6.36 5.41
N LEU A 42 -4.31 7.49 5.04
CA LEU A 42 -4.49 8.79 5.65
C LEU A 42 -4.79 9.79 4.52
N PRO A 43 -6.07 10.08 4.22
CA PRO A 43 -6.46 10.94 3.10
C PRO A 43 -5.77 12.31 3.09
N ASP A 44 -5.66 12.94 4.26
CA ASP A 44 -5.00 14.23 4.44
C ASP A 44 -3.49 14.11 4.73
N GLY A 45 -2.94 12.90 4.58
CA GLY A 45 -1.56 12.55 4.92
C GLY A 45 -1.29 12.36 6.41
N ARG A 46 -2.18 12.84 7.29
CA ARG A 46 -2.11 12.67 8.75
C ARG A 46 -3.50 12.51 9.36
N GLY A 47 -3.56 12.18 10.65
CA GLY A 47 -4.80 12.15 11.41
C GLY A 47 -5.55 10.81 11.30
N THR A 48 -6.83 10.87 10.92
CA THR A 48 -7.72 9.71 10.99
C THR A 48 -7.42 8.69 9.90
N VAL A 49 -7.28 7.43 10.30
CA VAL A 49 -7.07 6.32 9.36
C VAL A 49 -8.37 6.00 8.62
N ASN A 50 -8.27 5.87 7.31
CA ASN A 50 -9.31 5.32 6.46
C ASN A 50 -9.28 3.78 6.52
N GLU A 51 -10.15 3.20 7.34
CA GLU A 51 -10.21 1.74 7.53
C GLU A 51 -10.64 1.00 6.27
N GLU A 52 -11.47 1.59 5.40
CA GLU A 52 -11.83 0.96 4.11
C GLU A 52 -10.61 0.81 3.20
N GLY A 53 -9.72 1.80 3.22
CA GLY A 53 -8.44 1.75 2.52
C GLY A 53 -7.55 0.62 3.04
N ILE A 54 -7.50 0.42 4.37
CA ILE A 54 -6.81 -0.70 4.99
C ILE A 54 -7.42 -2.04 4.58
N ASP A 55 -8.75 -2.15 4.60
CA ASP A 55 -9.47 -3.39 4.36
C ASP A 55 -9.27 -3.91 2.93
N PHE A 56 -9.06 -3.01 1.96
CA PHE A 56 -8.59 -3.41 0.63
C PHE A 56 -7.27 -4.18 0.69
N TYR A 57 -6.25 -3.65 1.37
CA TYR A 57 -4.94 -4.31 1.46
C TYR A 57 -4.99 -5.59 2.29
N LYS A 58 -5.86 -5.66 3.31
CA LYS A 58 -6.11 -6.93 4.03
C LYS A 58 -6.64 -7.99 3.07
N ARG A 59 -7.69 -7.70 2.32
CA ARG A 59 -8.30 -8.64 1.37
C ARG A 59 -7.33 -9.08 0.27
N LEU A 60 -6.48 -8.17 -0.23
CA LEU A 60 -5.43 -8.50 -1.18
C LEU A 60 -4.41 -9.47 -0.57
N ALA A 61 -3.90 -9.16 0.62
CA ALA A 61 -2.91 -10.00 1.29
C ALA A 61 -3.49 -11.38 1.66
N ASP A 62 -4.72 -11.43 2.16
CA ASP A 62 -5.41 -12.67 2.50
C ASP A 62 -5.60 -13.55 1.25
N CYS A 63 -6.03 -12.96 0.13
CA CYS A 63 -6.16 -13.68 -1.16
C CYS A 63 -4.83 -14.22 -1.69
N LEU A 64 -3.74 -13.46 -1.55
CA LEU A 64 -2.39 -13.92 -1.90
C LEU A 64 -1.97 -15.14 -1.06
N HIS A 65 -2.21 -15.09 0.26
CA HIS A 65 -1.94 -16.22 1.15
C HIS A 65 -2.76 -17.46 0.81
N GLU A 66 -4.05 -17.28 0.51
CA GLU A 66 -4.93 -18.37 0.06
C GLU A 66 -4.40 -19.11 -1.17
N HIS A 67 -3.67 -18.40 -2.04
CA HIS A 67 -3.05 -18.95 -3.24
C HIS A 67 -1.58 -19.36 -3.07
N GLY A 68 -1.07 -19.36 -1.83
CA GLY A 68 0.33 -19.72 -1.53
C GLY A 68 1.35 -18.72 -2.06
N ILE A 69 0.95 -17.46 -2.22
CA ILE A 69 1.80 -16.36 -2.68
C ILE A 69 2.12 -15.46 -1.49
N ALA A 70 3.40 -15.26 -1.20
CA ALA A 70 3.80 -14.39 -0.10
C ALA A 70 3.65 -12.90 -0.49
N PRO A 71 2.86 -12.09 0.25
CA PRO A 71 2.70 -10.67 0.01
C PRO A 71 3.88 -9.84 0.56
N HIS A 72 4.46 -9.01 -0.29
CA HIS A 72 5.52 -8.05 0.05
C HIS A 72 5.03 -6.62 -0.18
N ALA A 73 4.77 -5.87 0.89
CA ALA A 73 4.29 -4.49 0.77
C ALA A 73 5.45 -3.49 0.78
N THR A 74 5.44 -2.56 -0.18
CA THR A 74 6.27 -1.35 -0.17
C THR A 74 5.45 -0.22 0.44
N LEU A 75 5.92 0.36 1.54
CA LEU A 75 5.12 1.29 2.36
C LEU A 75 4.95 2.67 1.73
N CYS A 76 5.80 3.06 0.78
CA CYS A 76 5.66 4.33 0.07
C CYS A 76 6.19 4.18 -1.35
N HIS A 77 5.44 4.66 -2.34
CA HIS A 77 5.86 4.64 -3.74
C HIS A 77 5.79 6.04 -4.36
N TRP A 78 6.62 6.94 -3.80
CA TRP A 78 7.00 8.24 -4.38
C TRP A 78 5.90 9.28 -4.59
N ASN A 79 4.76 9.15 -3.90
CA ASN A 79 3.72 10.17 -3.85
C ASN A 79 3.47 10.60 -2.40
N SER A 80 3.97 11.78 -2.05
CA SER A 80 3.53 12.47 -0.83
C SER A 80 2.06 12.88 -0.98
N PRO A 81 1.28 12.85 0.10
CA PRO A 81 -0.03 13.50 0.13
C PRO A 81 0.11 14.98 -0.25
N GLN A 82 -0.68 15.45 -1.23
CA GLN A 82 -0.65 16.86 -1.69
C GLN A 82 -0.88 17.83 -0.53
N THR A 83 -1.74 17.46 0.43
CA THR A 83 -1.98 18.23 1.66
C THR A 83 -0.69 18.53 2.43
N LEU A 84 0.28 17.60 2.48
CA LEU A 84 1.56 17.82 3.15
C LEU A 84 2.52 18.69 2.32
N GLU A 85 2.40 18.64 0.98
CA GLU A 85 3.12 19.54 0.09
C GLU A 85 2.67 20.99 0.34
N ASP A 86 1.36 21.22 0.34
CA ASP A 86 0.78 22.56 0.52
C ASP A 86 1.04 23.13 1.92
N LEU A 87 1.12 22.27 2.95
CA LEU A 87 1.34 22.68 4.33
C LEU A 87 2.78 23.08 4.63
N TYR A 88 3.78 22.35 4.10
CA TYR A 88 5.19 22.59 4.46
C TYR A 88 6.23 22.14 3.42
N GLY A 89 5.84 21.82 2.18
CA GLY A 89 6.76 21.36 1.12
C GLY A 89 7.19 19.90 1.26
N SER A 90 6.36 19.05 1.88
CA SER A 90 6.62 17.61 2.07
C SER A 90 8.04 17.30 2.58
N TRP A 91 8.82 16.56 1.78
CA TRP A 91 10.16 16.05 2.10
C TRP A 91 11.21 17.16 2.31
N GLN A 92 10.88 18.42 1.99
CA GLN A 92 11.73 19.56 2.31
C GLN A 92 11.70 19.90 3.80
N SER A 93 10.69 19.44 4.54
CA SER A 93 10.54 19.65 5.97
C SER A 93 10.88 18.39 6.77
N ARG A 94 11.56 18.57 7.91
CA ARG A 94 11.78 17.48 8.88
C ARG A 94 10.47 16.93 9.46
N GLN A 95 9.38 17.70 9.42
CA GLN A 95 8.07 17.27 9.88
C GLN A 95 7.57 16.03 9.14
N MET A 96 7.96 15.86 7.86
CA MET A 96 7.59 14.69 7.06
C MET A 96 8.05 13.38 7.69
N ALA A 97 9.19 13.37 8.38
CA ALA A 97 9.67 12.16 9.07
C ALA A 97 8.70 11.70 10.18
N ASN A 98 8.09 12.65 10.89
CA ASN A 98 7.11 12.36 11.94
C ASN A 98 5.79 11.85 11.34
N ASP A 99 5.27 12.56 10.34
CA ASP A 99 4.02 12.18 9.68
C ASP A 99 4.15 10.81 9.00
N TYR A 100 5.32 10.53 8.40
CA TYR A 100 5.63 9.23 7.82
C TYR A 100 5.73 8.12 8.89
N ALA A 101 6.34 8.41 10.05
CA ALA A 101 6.40 7.45 11.14
C ALA A 101 5.01 7.08 11.67
N ASP A 102 4.11 8.06 11.81
CA ASP A 102 2.73 7.82 12.24
C ASP A 102 1.94 6.99 11.22
N TYR A 103 2.12 7.28 9.93
CA TYR A 103 1.58 6.48 8.83
C TYR A 103 2.06 5.02 8.88
N VAL A 104 3.38 4.80 8.99
CA VAL A 104 3.97 3.46 9.08
C VAL A 104 3.46 2.72 10.32
N LYS A 105 3.36 3.41 11.47
CA LYS A 105 2.81 2.83 12.70
C LYS A 105 1.36 2.40 12.54
N ALA A 106 0.54 3.22 11.89
CA ALA A 106 -0.85 2.90 11.60
C ALA A 106 -0.99 1.66 10.70
N LEU A 107 -0.10 1.53 9.71
CA LEU A 107 -0.04 0.39 8.81
C LEU A 107 0.41 -0.88 9.49
N VAL A 108 1.56 -0.86 10.17
CA VAL A 108 2.12 -2.05 10.83
C VAL A 108 1.14 -2.60 11.85
N LYS A 109 0.44 -1.74 12.61
CA LYS A 109 -0.59 -2.16 13.57
C LYS A 109 -1.73 -2.97 12.91
N ARG A 110 -2.05 -2.71 11.64
CA ARG A 110 -3.23 -3.28 10.95
C ARG A 110 -2.89 -4.39 9.95
N LEU A 111 -1.74 -4.30 9.30
CA LEU A 111 -1.32 -5.20 8.23
C LEU A 111 -0.06 -6.01 8.56
N GLY A 112 0.63 -5.70 9.66
CA GLY A 112 1.93 -6.30 9.97
C GLY A 112 1.91 -7.83 10.09
N SER A 113 0.80 -8.42 10.54
CA SER A 113 0.66 -9.89 10.61
C SER A 113 0.41 -10.55 9.24
N ARG A 114 0.02 -9.78 8.23
CA ARG A 114 -0.33 -10.27 6.89
C ARG A 114 0.79 -10.05 5.88
N ILE A 115 1.68 -9.10 6.12
CA ILE A 115 2.79 -8.80 5.22
C ILE A 115 3.98 -9.65 5.65
N SER A 116 4.60 -10.37 4.71
CA SER A 116 5.83 -11.09 5.03
C SER A 116 6.94 -10.10 5.38
N PRO A 117 7.63 -10.25 6.52
CA PRO A 117 8.87 -9.54 6.74
C PRO A 117 9.85 -9.97 5.64
N THR A 118 10.52 -8.99 5.06
CA THR A 118 11.37 -9.14 3.88
C THR A 118 12.34 -10.32 3.96
N THR A 119 12.43 -11.03 2.84
CA THR A 119 13.57 -11.84 2.36
C THR A 119 14.23 -12.79 3.35
N HIS A 120 13.57 -13.89 3.74
CA HIS A 120 14.23 -15.20 3.81
C HIS A 120 13.19 -16.33 3.76
N PRO A 121 13.38 -17.36 2.90
CA PRO A 121 12.62 -18.58 3.06
C PRO A 121 13.00 -19.20 4.41
N LYS A 122 12.01 -19.53 5.24
CA LYS A 122 12.24 -20.45 6.36
C LYS A 122 12.59 -21.79 5.74
N SER A 123 13.87 -22.16 5.83
CA SER A 123 14.39 -23.50 5.61
C SER A 123 13.85 -24.47 6.65
#